data_AF-A0A1F7WTH2-F1
#
_entry.id   AF-A0A1F7WTH2-F1
#
_cell.length_a   1.000
_cell.length_b   1.000
_cell.length_c   1.000
_cell.angle_alpha   90.00
_cell.angle_beta   90.00
_cell.angle_gamma   90.00
#
_symmetry.space_group_name_H-M   'P 1'
#
loop_
_entity.id
_entity.type
_entity.pdbx_description
1 polymer ?
#
loop_
_entity_poly.entity_id
_entity_poly.type
_entity_poly.pdbx_seq_one_letter_code
_entity_poly.pdbx_strand_id
1 'polypeptide(L)'
;MKIARNKRFLKLSFLLSLMFITGLMASGIAGAGQLVTSLAPQYQDVPFKAENAFFSAAPMMDPKDGKKPLMIEVTDKYEKLEVPMPKGFKISAFEGGAGAAEIISYLKNSPEMTDSAKLRVIARMKKLALIIKSGDQARGEFYKKQVSAPLVLFVNLNMGTGPACAPVPMHLDLKDGGKFFFNTAIFIEDIPEAFSVTDAIKNDTFDFVVAHENAHGIMFDMYGPAITKIEKKSNLGHDGPVVSDRGLAFIEGWAEAFEALYGPTNPLLKLKESEREQYRISEFLFTRQDPVRRDRYIWQNYKGQKTGVLKNGVQILSTEGAIAGLFYDMLTSKAIKDPFGKAISVMCLHHPLDFAQFVKAWVKEFSEDKKVLYRIFLEGTNYATVSNEARKLYYDYYQAKLKYVQKQMDEKTFYTVKAKWTTYKESLFAEIMKSDNLTTNVSPDLWVEVKGFKTLSLQGLLSKVLGMKRPYLNMASVTAGQIKQIQELGLLKNFADEDIQQFVKTREQMGVMPYKTGTEAIREILGKDKANKVIKENNITDVK
;
A
#
# COMPACT_ATOMS: atom_id res chain seq x y z
N MET A 1 -37.36 76.59 11.69
CA MET A 1 -37.94 77.54 10.71
C MET A 1 -37.13 77.44 9.41
N LYS A 2 -37.81 77.18 8.28
CA LYS A 2 -37.40 77.39 6.87
C LYS A 2 -36.23 76.60 6.24
N ILE A 3 -36.64 75.62 5.42
CA ILE A 3 -36.48 75.50 3.95
C ILE A 3 -35.07 75.56 3.32
N ALA A 4 -34.65 74.38 2.81
CA ALA A 4 -34.07 74.02 1.49
C ALA A 4 -33.13 74.96 0.72
N ARG A 5 -31.98 74.41 0.26
CA ARG A 5 -31.75 74.04 -1.17
C ARG A 5 -30.37 73.40 -1.46
N ASN A 6 -30.45 72.27 -2.17
CA ASN A 6 -29.66 71.84 -3.35
C ASN A 6 -28.18 71.38 -3.28
N LYS A 7 -28.06 70.06 -3.52
CA LYS A 7 -27.47 69.37 -4.70
C LYS A 7 -25.94 69.19 -4.82
N ARG A 8 -25.63 67.91 -5.09
CA ARG A 8 -24.46 67.30 -5.74
C ARG A 8 -23.22 67.16 -4.85
N PHE A 9 -22.99 65.96 -4.33
CA PHE A 9 -21.98 65.01 -4.83
C PHE A 9 -22.02 63.72 -3.97
N LEU A 10 -21.67 62.60 -4.58
CA LEU A 10 -21.46 61.26 -4.00
C LEU A 10 -22.68 60.48 -3.48
N LYS A 11 -23.40 59.86 -4.42
CA LYS A 11 -23.97 58.51 -4.23
C LYS A 11 -22.82 57.50 -4.34
N LEU A 12 -22.49 56.76 -3.28
CA LEU A 12 -22.19 55.31 -3.33
C LEU A 12 -21.84 54.79 -1.91
N SER A 13 -22.86 54.60 -1.08
CA SER A 13 -22.73 53.83 0.16
C SER A 13 -24.11 53.37 0.58
N PHE A 14 -24.65 52.36 -0.12
CA PHE A 14 -25.77 51.53 0.33
C PHE A 14 -26.00 50.40 -0.68
N LEU A 15 -25.22 49.30 -0.56
CA LEU A 15 -25.51 47.97 -1.12
C LEU A 15 -24.39 47.01 -0.71
N LEU A 16 -24.33 46.72 0.59
CA LEU A 16 -23.46 45.64 1.09
C LEU A 16 -24.07 45.00 2.35
N SER A 17 -25.33 44.58 2.25
CA SER A 17 -25.97 43.64 3.21
C SER A 17 -27.44 43.44 2.83
N LEU A 18 -27.72 42.53 1.90
CA LEU A 18 -28.93 41.70 1.79
C LEU A 18 -28.99 41.16 0.36
N MET A 19 -28.63 39.89 0.18
CA MET A 19 -29.31 38.94 -0.71
C MET A 19 -28.58 37.60 -0.59
N PHE A 20 -28.97 36.85 0.43
CA PHE A 20 -28.98 35.40 0.37
C PHE A 20 -30.32 35.02 -0.27
N ILE A 21 -30.27 34.03 -1.18
CA ILE A 21 -31.38 33.17 -1.64
C ILE A 21 -32.32 33.76 -2.70
N THR A 22 -32.03 33.44 -3.98
CA THR A 22 -32.90 32.68 -4.90
C THR A 22 -32.32 32.79 -6.32
N GLY A 23 -32.03 31.65 -6.97
CA GLY A 23 -31.54 31.64 -8.34
C GLY A 23 -30.79 30.38 -8.78
N LEU A 24 -31.35 29.21 -8.49
CA LEU A 24 -31.13 28.02 -9.30
C LEU A 24 -31.57 28.31 -10.75
N MET A 25 -30.94 27.62 -11.70
CA MET A 25 -31.23 27.54 -13.14
C MET A 25 -30.54 28.56 -14.06
N ALA A 26 -29.26 28.30 -14.33
CA ALA A 26 -28.70 28.45 -15.66
C ALA A 26 -27.74 27.27 -15.91
N SER A 27 -28.32 26.11 -16.23
CA SER A 27 -27.63 24.96 -16.81
C SER A 27 -27.18 25.32 -18.23
N GLY A 28 -26.05 26.02 -18.32
CA GLY A 28 -25.28 26.20 -19.54
C GLY A 28 -24.13 25.20 -19.57
N ILE A 29 -24.26 24.18 -20.43
CA ILE A 29 -23.23 23.25 -20.93
C ILE A 29 -21.92 23.29 -20.13
N ALA A 30 -21.80 22.41 -19.14
CA ALA A 30 -20.55 22.17 -18.44
C ALA A 30 -19.53 21.65 -19.47
N GLY A 31 -18.57 22.49 -19.85
CA GLY A 31 -17.35 21.99 -20.47
C GLY A 31 -16.72 21.00 -19.50
N ALA A 32 -16.45 19.78 -19.96
CA ALA A 32 -15.79 18.76 -19.16
C ALA A 32 -14.55 19.38 -18.50
N GLY A 33 -14.53 19.44 -17.17
CA GLY A 33 -13.40 19.99 -16.43
C GLY A 33 -12.11 19.32 -16.88
N GLN A 34 -11.06 20.10 -17.12
CA GLN A 34 -9.76 19.55 -17.49
C GLN A 34 -9.32 18.54 -16.41
N LEU A 35 -9.06 17.29 -16.82
CA LEU A 35 -8.62 16.24 -15.91
C LEU A 35 -7.28 16.63 -15.27
N VAL A 36 -7.26 16.83 -13.95
CA VAL A 36 -6.08 17.24 -13.20
C VAL A 36 -5.35 16.02 -12.65
N THR A 37 -4.10 15.83 -13.08
CA THR A 37 -3.20 14.84 -12.50
C THR A 37 -2.45 15.38 -11.30
N SER A 38 -2.95 15.06 -10.11
CA SER A 38 -2.52 15.63 -8.84
C SER A 38 -1.06 15.28 -8.48
N LEU A 39 -0.65 14.03 -8.74
CA LEU A 39 0.70 13.52 -8.43
C LEU A 39 1.76 13.81 -9.50
N ALA A 40 1.32 14.23 -10.68
CA ALA A 40 2.19 14.41 -11.82
C ALA A 40 1.72 15.63 -12.66
N PRO A 41 1.66 16.83 -12.06
CA PRO A 41 1.02 18.00 -12.67
C PRO A 41 1.68 18.45 -13.97
N GLN A 42 2.97 18.17 -14.15
CA GLN A 42 3.69 18.41 -15.40
C GLN A 42 3.24 17.52 -16.58
N TYR A 43 2.34 16.56 -16.34
CA TYR A 43 1.74 15.70 -17.37
C TYR A 43 0.25 16.02 -17.61
N GLN A 44 -0.22 17.22 -17.26
CA GLN A 44 -1.62 17.60 -17.55
C GLN A 44 -1.97 17.44 -19.03
N ASP A 45 -1.04 17.76 -19.91
CA ASP A 45 -1.26 17.76 -21.36
C ASP A 45 -1.21 16.37 -22.00
N VAL A 46 -0.93 15.31 -21.22
CA VAL A 46 -1.00 13.92 -21.73
C VAL A 46 -2.44 13.63 -22.17
N PRO A 47 -2.67 13.32 -23.47
CA PRO A 47 -4.00 13.02 -23.97
C PRO A 47 -4.57 11.80 -23.24
N PHE A 48 -5.70 12.00 -22.59
CA PHE A 48 -6.40 10.96 -21.87
C PHE A 48 -7.91 11.18 -21.99
N LYS A 49 -8.63 10.09 -22.21
CA LYS A 49 -10.07 10.07 -22.45
C LYS A 49 -10.70 9.10 -21.47
N ALA A 50 -11.47 9.63 -20.51
CA ALA A 50 -12.11 8.85 -19.47
C ALA A 50 -12.98 7.72 -20.04
N GLU A 51 -13.62 7.95 -21.19
CA GLU A 51 -14.46 6.97 -21.86
C GLU A 51 -13.72 5.68 -22.25
N ASN A 52 -12.40 5.76 -22.41
CA ASN A 52 -11.51 4.68 -22.84
C ASN A 52 -10.62 4.16 -21.70
N ALA A 53 -10.79 4.66 -20.47
CA ALA A 53 -9.91 4.31 -19.35
C ALA A 53 -10.13 2.88 -18.85
N PHE A 54 -11.38 2.40 -18.90
CA PHE A 54 -11.81 1.14 -18.29
C PHE A 54 -12.43 0.24 -19.34
N PHE A 55 -11.99 -1.03 -19.36
CA PHE A 55 -12.46 -2.05 -20.28
C PHE A 55 -12.98 -3.26 -19.50
N SER A 56 -14.30 -3.43 -19.50
CA SER A 56 -14.94 -4.62 -18.92
C SER A 56 -14.73 -5.82 -19.83
N ALA A 57 -14.17 -6.90 -19.27
CA ALA A 57 -13.86 -8.11 -19.99
C ALA A 57 -14.11 -9.36 -19.13
N ALA A 58 -14.20 -10.50 -19.80
CA ALA A 58 -14.20 -11.80 -19.15
C ALA A 58 -13.38 -12.81 -19.96
N PRO A 59 -12.84 -13.86 -19.33
CA PRO A 59 -12.28 -14.99 -20.05
C PRO A 59 -13.33 -15.63 -20.96
N MET A 60 -12.98 -15.86 -22.22
CA MET A 60 -13.82 -16.64 -23.13
C MET A 60 -13.89 -18.08 -22.64
N MET A 61 -15.05 -18.73 -22.74
CA MET A 61 -15.15 -20.16 -22.41
C MET A 61 -14.65 -21.02 -23.58
N ASP A 62 -14.02 -22.15 -23.26
CA ASP A 62 -13.51 -23.10 -24.23
C ASP A 62 -14.69 -23.62 -25.08
N PRO A 63 -14.67 -23.43 -26.41
CA PRO A 63 -15.78 -23.83 -27.27
C PRO A 63 -16.01 -25.35 -27.29
N LYS A 64 -15.06 -26.17 -26.80
CA LYS A 64 -15.21 -27.63 -26.75
C LYS A 64 -16.12 -28.10 -25.62
N ASP A 65 -16.05 -27.46 -24.44
CA ASP A 65 -16.79 -27.90 -23.27
C ASP A 65 -17.68 -26.82 -22.63
N GLY A 66 -17.47 -25.55 -22.98
CA GLY A 66 -18.20 -24.40 -22.45
C GLY A 66 -18.04 -24.19 -20.94
N LYS A 67 -17.11 -24.90 -20.30
CA LYS A 67 -17.02 -25.01 -18.83
C LYS A 67 -15.75 -24.40 -18.26
N LYS A 68 -14.70 -24.26 -19.07
CA LYS A 68 -13.42 -23.70 -18.63
C LYS A 68 -13.03 -22.48 -19.44
N PRO A 69 -12.31 -21.52 -18.84
CA PRO A 69 -11.68 -20.44 -19.59
C PRO A 69 -10.73 -20.97 -20.67
N LEU A 70 -10.78 -20.36 -21.84
CA LEU A 70 -9.87 -20.62 -22.93
C LEU A 70 -8.50 -20.03 -22.59
N MET A 71 -7.52 -20.92 -22.39
CA MET A 71 -6.17 -20.55 -22.01
C MET A 71 -5.31 -20.22 -23.23
N ILE A 72 -4.42 -19.25 -23.07
CA ILE A 72 -3.38 -18.89 -24.04
C ILE A 72 -1.99 -19.13 -23.46
N GLU A 73 -1.02 -19.38 -24.33
CA GLU A 73 0.40 -19.37 -23.99
C GLU A 73 1.06 -18.11 -24.51
N VAL A 74 1.88 -17.48 -23.66
CA VAL A 74 2.66 -16.30 -24.03
C VAL A 74 3.89 -16.76 -24.81
N THR A 75 3.82 -16.67 -26.13
CA THR A 75 4.89 -17.11 -27.03
C THR A 75 5.76 -15.95 -27.53
N ASP A 76 5.18 -14.75 -27.67
CA ASP A 76 5.89 -13.55 -28.10
C ASP A 76 6.98 -13.15 -27.09
N LYS A 77 8.16 -12.80 -27.61
CA LYS A 77 9.34 -12.52 -26.78
C LYS A 77 9.20 -11.23 -25.97
N TYR A 78 8.42 -10.26 -26.44
CA TYR A 78 8.19 -8.99 -25.74
C TYR A 78 7.07 -9.11 -24.71
N GLU A 79 6.00 -9.86 -25.01
CA GLU A 79 4.96 -10.18 -24.02
C GLU A 79 5.57 -10.86 -22.77
N LYS A 80 6.56 -11.76 -22.95
CA LYS A 80 7.30 -12.42 -21.86
C LYS A 80 8.09 -11.45 -20.96
N LEU A 81 8.38 -10.22 -21.40
CA LEU A 81 9.06 -9.20 -20.60
C LEU A 81 8.10 -8.37 -19.75
N GLU A 82 6.79 -8.52 -19.97
CA GLU A 82 5.76 -7.68 -19.34
C GLU A 82 4.93 -8.43 -18.29
N VAL A 83 5.06 -9.75 -18.20
CA VAL A 83 4.25 -10.60 -17.31
C VAL A 83 5.05 -11.78 -16.76
N PRO A 84 4.89 -12.15 -15.48
CA PRO A 84 5.61 -13.29 -14.90
C PRO A 84 5.03 -14.65 -15.30
N MET A 85 3.76 -14.70 -15.69
CA MET A 85 3.06 -15.96 -15.96
C MET A 85 3.19 -16.36 -17.44
N PRO A 86 3.54 -17.63 -17.75
CA PRO A 86 3.67 -18.08 -19.14
C PRO A 86 2.31 -18.36 -19.81
N LYS A 87 1.21 -18.37 -19.04
CA LYS A 87 -0.14 -18.67 -19.51
C LYS A 87 -1.14 -17.70 -18.91
N GLY A 88 -2.24 -17.49 -19.62
CA GLY A 88 -3.36 -16.67 -19.15
C GLY A 88 -4.58 -16.88 -20.03
N PHE A 89 -5.35 -15.84 -20.29
CA PHE A 89 -6.70 -15.99 -20.85
C PHE A 89 -6.86 -15.36 -22.24
N LYS A 90 -7.61 -16.02 -23.10
CA LYS A 90 -8.28 -15.31 -24.19
C LYS A 90 -9.49 -14.59 -23.59
N ILE A 91 -9.63 -13.31 -23.86
CA ILE A 91 -10.71 -12.48 -23.32
C ILE A 91 -11.59 -11.90 -24.43
N SER A 92 -12.83 -11.59 -24.09
CA SER A 92 -13.73 -10.80 -24.92
C SER A 92 -14.28 -9.63 -24.12
N ALA A 93 -14.74 -8.59 -24.81
CA ALA A 93 -15.57 -7.57 -24.20
C ALA A 93 -16.77 -8.26 -23.52
N PHE A 94 -17.06 -7.85 -22.29
CA PHE A 94 -18.12 -8.44 -21.48
C PHE A 94 -18.92 -7.31 -20.86
N GLU A 95 -20.25 -7.39 -20.94
CA GLU A 95 -21.12 -6.40 -20.30
C GLU A 95 -21.00 -6.43 -18.77
N GLY A 96 -20.34 -7.46 -18.23
CA GLY A 96 -20.04 -7.65 -16.82
C GLY A 96 -21.12 -8.46 -16.10
N GLY A 97 -20.82 -8.88 -14.86
CA GLY A 97 -21.84 -9.44 -13.96
C GLY A 97 -22.86 -8.38 -13.52
N ALA A 98 -23.77 -8.75 -12.60
CA ALA A 98 -24.75 -7.82 -12.07
C ALA A 98 -24.09 -6.52 -11.56
N GLY A 99 -24.64 -5.35 -11.91
CA GLY A 99 -24.11 -4.05 -11.49
C GLY A 99 -22.91 -3.52 -12.28
N ALA A 100 -22.38 -4.25 -13.26
CA ALA A 100 -21.17 -3.83 -13.98
C ALA A 100 -21.32 -2.52 -14.78
N ALA A 101 -22.48 -2.27 -15.39
CA ALA A 101 -22.74 -1.00 -16.08
C ALA A 101 -22.68 0.20 -15.12
N GLU A 102 -23.19 0.03 -13.90
CA GLU A 102 -23.14 1.05 -12.84
C GLU A 102 -21.70 1.28 -12.37
N ILE A 103 -20.94 0.21 -12.12
CA ILE A 103 -19.53 0.26 -11.74
C ILE A 103 -18.70 0.99 -12.81
N ILE A 104 -18.82 0.59 -14.08
CA ILE A 104 -18.08 1.21 -15.19
C ILE A 104 -18.49 2.68 -15.36
N SER A 105 -19.77 3.00 -15.22
CA SER A 105 -20.26 4.37 -15.28
C SER A 105 -19.69 5.21 -14.14
N TYR A 106 -19.69 4.69 -12.91
CA TYR A 106 -19.11 5.37 -11.76
C TYR A 106 -17.63 5.69 -11.98
N LEU A 107 -16.82 4.69 -12.38
CA LEU A 107 -15.37 4.86 -12.59
C LEU A 107 -15.05 5.90 -13.67
N LYS A 108 -15.84 5.95 -14.75
CA LYS A 108 -15.66 6.93 -15.84
C LYS A 108 -15.99 8.35 -15.42
N ASN A 109 -16.85 8.52 -14.40
CA ASN A 109 -17.29 9.81 -13.91
C ASN A 109 -16.54 10.27 -12.65
N SER A 110 -15.80 9.37 -11.98
CA SER A 110 -14.94 9.72 -10.84
C SER A 110 -13.68 10.47 -11.31
N PRO A 111 -13.46 11.73 -10.85
CA PRO A 111 -12.23 12.47 -11.10
C PRO A 111 -10.99 11.74 -10.56
N GLU A 112 -11.10 11.11 -9.40
CA GLU A 112 -10.05 10.37 -8.73
C GLU A 112 -9.64 9.14 -9.54
N MET A 113 -10.60 8.38 -10.08
CA MET A 113 -10.31 7.16 -10.85
C MET A 113 -9.81 7.48 -12.25
N THR A 114 -10.34 8.53 -12.87
CA THR A 114 -9.82 9.00 -14.15
C THR A 114 -8.39 9.56 -14.02
N ASP A 115 -8.06 10.22 -12.90
CA ASP A 115 -6.68 10.59 -12.59
C ASP A 115 -5.79 9.35 -12.35
N SER A 116 -6.22 8.42 -11.49
CA SER A 116 -5.48 7.19 -11.21
C SER A 116 -5.20 6.37 -12.48
N ALA A 117 -6.18 6.25 -13.38
CA ALA A 117 -5.99 5.61 -14.68
C ALA A 117 -5.02 6.39 -15.58
N LYS A 118 -5.06 7.73 -15.56
CA LYS A 118 -4.10 8.59 -16.29
C LYS A 118 -2.68 8.44 -15.73
N LEU A 119 -2.49 8.29 -14.43
CA LEU A 119 -1.18 7.99 -13.83
C LEU A 119 -0.59 6.68 -14.35
N ARG A 120 -1.41 5.65 -14.58
CA ARG A 120 -0.94 4.41 -15.19
C ARG A 120 -0.45 4.60 -16.62
N VAL A 121 -1.14 5.42 -17.42
CA VAL A 121 -0.67 5.83 -18.75
C VAL A 121 0.67 6.56 -18.65
N ILE A 122 0.81 7.51 -17.72
CA ILE A 122 2.06 8.25 -17.49
C ILE A 122 3.20 7.30 -17.09
N ALA A 123 2.93 6.33 -16.21
CA ALA A 123 3.92 5.33 -15.81
C ALA A 123 4.43 4.52 -17.01
N ARG A 124 3.52 4.07 -17.88
CA ARG A 124 3.86 3.36 -19.12
C ARG A 124 4.60 4.26 -20.12
N MET A 125 4.23 5.54 -20.25
CA MET A 125 5.00 6.50 -21.05
C MET A 125 6.45 6.63 -20.55
N LYS A 126 6.65 6.64 -19.23
CA LYS A 126 7.99 6.66 -18.64
C LYS A 126 8.78 5.40 -18.91
N LYS A 127 8.17 4.23 -18.74
CA LYS A 127 8.79 2.97 -19.12
C LYS A 127 9.16 2.94 -20.61
N LEU A 128 8.28 3.40 -21.50
CA LEU A 128 8.59 3.51 -22.93
C LEU A 128 9.81 4.40 -23.19
N ALA A 129 9.88 5.57 -22.56
CA ALA A 129 11.02 6.48 -22.71
C ALA A 129 12.33 5.83 -22.23
N LEU A 130 12.30 5.06 -21.14
CA LEU A 130 13.46 4.31 -20.64
C LEU A 130 13.87 3.17 -21.58
N ILE A 131 12.90 2.44 -22.15
CA ILE A 131 13.16 1.40 -23.16
C ILE A 131 13.84 2.03 -24.39
N ILE A 132 13.30 3.14 -24.91
CA ILE A 132 13.89 3.84 -26.07
C ILE A 132 15.29 4.34 -25.75
N LYS A 133 15.50 4.92 -24.55
CA LYS A 133 16.81 5.39 -24.08
C LYS A 133 17.84 4.25 -23.98
N SER A 134 17.39 3.02 -23.70
CA SER A 134 18.28 1.84 -23.67
C SER A 134 18.75 1.36 -25.05
N GLY A 135 18.15 1.87 -26.14
CA GLY A 135 18.45 1.48 -27.52
C GLY A 135 17.61 0.30 -28.06
N ASP A 136 16.73 -0.29 -27.25
CA ASP A 136 15.85 -1.39 -27.68
C ASP A 136 14.61 -0.87 -28.44
N GLN A 137 14.84 -0.41 -29.68
CA GLN A 137 13.80 0.15 -30.55
C GLN A 137 12.66 -0.84 -30.82
N ALA A 138 12.99 -2.11 -31.01
CA ALA A 138 12.00 -3.13 -31.34
C ALA A 138 11.06 -3.42 -30.15
N ARG A 139 11.57 -3.45 -28.91
CA ARG A 139 10.72 -3.48 -27.72
C ARG A 139 9.93 -2.18 -27.56
N GLY A 140 10.54 -1.04 -27.89
CA GLY A 140 9.87 0.27 -27.88
C GLY A 140 8.61 0.28 -28.74
N GLU A 141 8.69 -0.20 -29.99
CA GLU A 141 7.54 -0.27 -30.91
C GLU A 141 6.45 -1.24 -30.43
N PHE A 142 6.82 -2.36 -29.80
CA PHE A 142 5.86 -3.23 -29.12
C PHE A 142 5.16 -2.49 -27.98
N TYR A 143 5.94 -1.87 -27.09
CA TYR A 143 5.45 -1.27 -25.86
C TYR A 143 4.66 0.03 -26.09
N LYS A 144 4.91 0.73 -27.19
CA LYS A 144 4.13 1.91 -27.61
C LYS A 144 2.64 1.61 -27.70
N LYS A 145 2.26 0.38 -28.10
CA LYS A 145 0.87 -0.07 -28.15
C LYS A 145 0.24 -0.24 -26.76
N GLN A 146 1.07 -0.46 -25.74
CA GLN A 146 0.65 -0.73 -24.36
C GLN A 146 0.40 0.56 -23.56
N VAL A 147 1.02 1.68 -23.95
CA VAL A 147 0.98 2.95 -23.21
C VAL A 147 -0.45 3.38 -22.86
N SER A 148 -1.34 3.38 -23.85
CA SER A 148 -2.73 3.81 -23.69
C SER A 148 -3.71 2.64 -23.51
N ALA A 149 -3.21 1.44 -23.17
CA ALA A 149 -4.08 0.29 -22.94
C ALA A 149 -5.06 0.58 -21.77
N PRO A 150 -6.36 0.30 -21.90
CA PRO A 150 -7.30 0.46 -20.80
C PRO A 150 -6.97 -0.45 -19.62
N LEU A 151 -7.49 -0.10 -18.45
CA LEU A 151 -7.53 -0.97 -17.28
C LEU A 151 -8.57 -2.06 -17.55
N VAL A 152 -8.13 -3.32 -17.59
CA VAL A 152 -9.03 -4.46 -17.79
C VAL A 152 -9.68 -4.80 -16.46
N LEU A 153 -11.01 -4.79 -16.45
CA LEU A 153 -11.84 -5.05 -15.28
C LEU A 153 -12.62 -6.33 -15.45
N PHE A 154 -12.48 -7.26 -14.51
CA PHE A 154 -13.31 -8.45 -14.37
C PHE A 154 -14.33 -8.19 -13.28
N VAL A 155 -15.55 -7.86 -13.68
CA VAL A 155 -16.58 -7.36 -12.77
C VAL A 155 -17.61 -8.45 -12.46
N ASN A 156 -17.73 -8.78 -11.17
CA ASN A 156 -18.71 -9.73 -10.63
C ASN A 156 -18.77 -11.06 -11.41
N LEU A 157 -17.60 -11.68 -11.61
CA LEU A 157 -17.48 -13.00 -12.23
C LEU A 157 -17.74 -14.14 -11.22
N ASN A 158 -18.03 -13.81 -9.96
CA ASN A 158 -18.27 -14.73 -8.85
C ASN A 158 -17.09 -15.69 -8.61
N MET A 159 -15.86 -15.18 -8.76
CA MET A 159 -14.64 -15.93 -8.49
C MET A 159 -14.34 -16.05 -6.99
N GLY A 160 -14.98 -15.22 -6.16
CA GLY A 160 -14.85 -15.23 -4.71
C GLY A 160 -13.51 -14.68 -4.22
N THR A 161 -12.86 -13.87 -5.05
CA THR A 161 -11.53 -13.29 -4.74
C THR A 161 -11.63 -11.99 -3.97
N GLY A 162 -12.80 -11.33 -3.97
CA GLY A 162 -12.91 -9.92 -3.63
C GLY A 162 -12.19 -9.04 -4.65
N PRO A 163 -12.01 -7.74 -4.35
CA PRO A 163 -11.17 -6.87 -5.13
C PRO A 163 -9.71 -7.34 -5.12
N ALA A 164 -9.08 -7.38 -6.29
CA ALA A 164 -7.70 -7.81 -6.42
C ALA A 164 -7.10 -7.36 -7.76
N CYS A 165 -5.77 -7.31 -7.84
CA CYS A 165 -5.03 -7.11 -9.08
C CYS A 165 -4.07 -8.28 -9.31
N ALA A 166 -4.12 -8.88 -10.51
CA ALA A 166 -3.23 -9.97 -10.87
C ALA A 166 -2.42 -9.66 -12.14
N PRO A 167 -1.11 -10.00 -12.17
CA PRO A 167 -0.28 -9.87 -13.36
C PRO A 167 -0.51 -11.07 -14.31
N VAL A 168 -1.70 -11.14 -14.90
CA VAL A 168 -2.14 -12.22 -15.80
C VAL A 168 -2.11 -11.78 -17.27
N PRO A 169 -1.52 -12.59 -18.18
CA PRO A 169 -1.53 -12.25 -19.59
C PRO A 169 -2.91 -12.49 -20.18
N MET A 170 -3.37 -11.55 -21.00
CA MET A 170 -4.66 -11.66 -21.68
C MET A 170 -4.53 -11.24 -23.14
N HIS A 171 -5.16 -11.98 -24.04
CA HIS A 171 -5.28 -11.62 -25.46
C HIS A 171 -6.74 -11.31 -25.81
N LEU A 172 -6.95 -10.13 -26.38
CA LEU A 172 -8.20 -9.73 -27.02
C LEU A 172 -8.03 -9.77 -28.53
N ASP A 173 -8.89 -10.50 -29.23
CA ASP A 173 -8.91 -10.48 -30.70
C ASP A 173 -9.44 -9.13 -31.20
N LEU A 174 -8.77 -8.55 -32.18
CA LEU A 174 -9.16 -7.31 -32.85
C LEU A 174 -9.91 -7.62 -34.14
N LYS A 175 -10.76 -6.69 -34.57
CA LYS A 175 -11.60 -6.84 -35.78
C LYS A 175 -10.78 -7.01 -37.06
N ASP A 176 -9.57 -6.52 -37.10
CA ASP A 176 -8.63 -6.61 -38.22
C ASP A 176 -7.85 -7.94 -38.25
N GLY A 177 -8.18 -8.89 -37.36
CA GLY A 177 -7.47 -10.16 -37.20
C GLY A 177 -6.20 -10.04 -36.37
N GLY A 178 -5.87 -8.85 -35.85
CA GLY A 178 -4.81 -8.66 -34.88
C GLY A 178 -5.20 -9.14 -33.47
N LYS A 179 -4.24 -9.07 -32.54
CA LYS A 179 -4.49 -9.28 -31.11
C LYS A 179 -3.95 -8.11 -30.30
N PHE A 180 -4.64 -7.78 -29.21
CA PHE A 180 -4.15 -6.87 -28.20
C PHE A 180 -3.76 -7.65 -26.94
N PHE A 181 -2.57 -7.37 -26.42
CA PHE A 181 -2.04 -7.98 -25.21
C PHE A 181 -2.28 -7.06 -24.01
N PHE A 182 -2.74 -7.63 -22.90
CA PHE A 182 -2.78 -7.00 -21.59
C PHE A 182 -1.99 -7.86 -20.60
N ASN A 183 -1.35 -7.22 -19.63
CA ASN A 183 -0.48 -7.87 -18.66
C ASN A 183 -1.06 -7.93 -17.23
N THR A 184 -2.19 -7.27 -16.97
CA THR A 184 -2.85 -7.29 -15.66
C THR A 184 -4.37 -7.29 -15.79
N ALA A 185 -5.06 -7.93 -14.85
CA ALA A 185 -6.51 -7.79 -14.65
C ALA A 185 -6.80 -7.24 -13.24
N ILE A 186 -7.77 -6.35 -13.14
CA ILE A 186 -8.36 -5.92 -11.87
C ILE A 186 -9.70 -6.64 -11.70
N PHE A 187 -9.84 -7.37 -10.61
CA PHE A 187 -11.06 -8.06 -10.21
C PHE A 187 -11.86 -7.11 -9.33
N ILE A 188 -13.15 -6.99 -9.60
CA ILE A 188 -14.10 -6.19 -8.82
C ILE A 188 -15.23 -7.12 -8.44
N GLU A 189 -15.18 -7.62 -7.21
CA GLU A 189 -16.14 -8.58 -6.67
C GLU A 189 -16.44 -8.27 -5.20
N ASP A 190 -17.65 -8.61 -4.78
CA ASP A 190 -18.02 -8.58 -3.36
C ASP A 190 -17.21 -9.61 -2.56
N ILE A 191 -16.99 -9.30 -1.28
CA ILE A 191 -16.54 -10.28 -0.29
C ILE A 191 -17.73 -10.56 0.62
N PRO A 192 -18.31 -11.77 0.60
CA PRO A 192 -19.46 -12.10 1.44
C PRO A 192 -19.24 -11.63 2.89
N GLU A 193 -20.21 -10.87 3.41
CA GLU A 193 -20.23 -10.30 4.77
C GLU A 193 -19.14 -9.25 5.10
N ALA A 194 -18.09 -9.10 4.30
CA ALA A 194 -16.96 -8.21 4.60
C ALA A 194 -16.85 -6.98 3.69
N PHE A 195 -17.32 -7.05 2.44
CA PHE A 195 -17.25 -5.95 1.48
C PHE A 195 -18.34 -6.07 0.39
N SER A 196 -18.96 -4.94 0.06
CA SER A 196 -19.99 -4.82 -0.97
C SER A 196 -19.62 -3.66 -1.89
N VAL A 197 -19.45 -3.93 -3.18
CA VAL A 197 -19.16 -2.92 -4.21
C VAL A 197 -20.30 -1.91 -4.27
N THR A 198 -21.54 -2.39 -4.18
CA THR A 198 -22.73 -1.52 -4.19
C THR A 198 -22.72 -0.55 -3.01
N ASP A 199 -22.38 -1.02 -1.82
CA ASP A 199 -22.31 -0.15 -0.64
C ASP A 199 -21.12 0.80 -0.74
N ALA A 200 -19.97 0.33 -1.26
CA ALA A 200 -18.77 1.12 -1.48
C ALA A 200 -19.00 2.30 -2.44
N ILE A 201 -19.82 2.11 -3.49
CA ILE A 201 -20.22 3.19 -4.40
C ILE A 201 -21.10 4.20 -3.65
N LYS A 202 -22.09 3.73 -2.88
CA LYS A 202 -23.04 4.59 -2.18
C LYS A 202 -22.41 5.44 -1.08
N ASN A 203 -21.37 4.92 -0.42
CA ASN A 203 -20.67 5.59 0.67
C ASN A 203 -19.36 6.29 0.23
N ASP A 204 -19.11 6.35 -1.08
CA ASP A 204 -17.96 7.04 -1.69
C ASP A 204 -16.59 6.51 -1.24
N THR A 205 -16.49 5.18 -1.14
CA THR A 205 -15.26 4.46 -0.77
C THR A 205 -14.75 3.53 -1.85
N PHE A 206 -15.51 3.36 -2.94
CA PHE A 206 -15.14 2.46 -4.02
C PHE A 206 -13.86 2.90 -4.74
N ASP A 207 -13.63 4.21 -4.83
CA ASP A 207 -12.41 4.79 -5.39
C ASP A 207 -11.13 4.31 -4.68
N PHE A 208 -11.16 4.09 -3.35
CA PHE A 208 -9.99 3.57 -2.64
C PHE A 208 -9.58 2.20 -3.17
N VAL A 209 -10.58 1.33 -3.32
CA VAL A 209 -10.40 -0.07 -3.73
C VAL A 209 -9.78 -0.11 -5.12
N VAL A 210 -10.35 0.63 -6.07
CA VAL A 210 -9.85 0.62 -7.44
C VAL A 210 -8.50 1.35 -7.55
N ALA A 211 -8.25 2.40 -6.78
CA ALA A 211 -6.94 3.04 -6.72
C ALA A 211 -5.85 2.09 -6.18
N HIS A 212 -6.16 1.32 -5.13
CA HIS A 212 -5.28 0.29 -4.58
C HIS A 212 -4.93 -0.75 -5.66
N GLU A 213 -5.94 -1.34 -6.30
CA GLU A 213 -5.69 -2.37 -7.33
C GLU A 213 -4.98 -1.82 -8.56
N ASN A 214 -5.26 -0.57 -8.94
CA ASN A 214 -4.55 0.07 -10.04
C ASN A 214 -3.08 0.37 -9.68
N ALA A 215 -2.78 0.71 -8.43
CA ALA A 215 -1.41 0.90 -7.97
C ALA A 215 -0.57 -0.39 -8.06
N HIS A 216 -1.16 -1.54 -7.68
CA HIS A 216 -0.57 -2.85 -7.98
C HIS A 216 -0.33 -3.04 -9.47
N GLY A 217 -1.31 -2.69 -10.30
CA GLY A 217 -1.19 -2.73 -11.76
C GLY A 217 -0.03 -1.89 -12.31
N ILE A 218 0.18 -0.68 -11.77
CA ILE A 218 1.32 0.19 -12.09
C ILE A 218 2.63 -0.49 -11.72
N MET A 219 2.73 -1.07 -10.52
CA MET A 219 3.93 -1.76 -10.08
C MET A 219 4.22 -2.98 -10.96
N PHE A 220 3.21 -3.79 -11.29
CA PHE A 220 3.35 -4.92 -12.20
C PHE A 220 3.81 -4.50 -13.59
N ASP A 221 3.29 -3.39 -14.13
CA ASP A 221 3.76 -2.83 -15.40
C ASP A 221 5.26 -2.48 -15.34
N MET A 222 5.78 -1.98 -14.20
CA MET A 222 7.18 -1.60 -14.07
C MET A 222 8.13 -2.78 -13.88
N TYR A 223 7.68 -3.80 -13.15
CA TYR A 223 8.50 -4.97 -12.83
C TYR A 223 8.46 -6.07 -13.89
N GLY A 224 7.32 -6.28 -14.54
CA GLY A 224 7.09 -7.47 -15.36
C GLY A 224 7.47 -8.76 -14.60
N PRO A 225 8.24 -9.69 -15.19
CA PRO A 225 8.68 -10.91 -14.52
C PRO A 225 9.46 -10.69 -13.21
N ALA A 226 10.14 -9.55 -13.05
CA ALA A 226 10.96 -9.28 -11.88
C ALA A 226 10.15 -9.22 -10.58
N ILE A 227 8.82 -9.02 -10.64
CA ILE A 227 7.96 -8.99 -9.45
C ILE A 227 8.04 -10.30 -8.64
N THR A 228 8.33 -11.42 -9.30
CA THR A 228 8.45 -12.75 -8.66
C THR A 228 9.68 -12.89 -7.78
N LYS A 229 10.64 -11.96 -7.88
CA LYS A 229 11.85 -11.93 -7.05
C LYS A 229 11.60 -11.28 -5.68
N ILE A 230 10.50 -10.57 -5.51
CA ILE A 230 10.11 -10.00 -4.22
C ILE A 230 9.62 -11.15 -3.35
N GLU A 231 10.37 -11.44 -2.27
CA GLU A 231 10.01 -12.49 -1.33
C GLU A 231 8.77 -12.09 -0.52
N LYS A 232 7.77 -12.96 -0.50
CA LYS A 232 6.54 -12.83 0.30
C LYS A 232 6.34 -14.13 1.07
N LYS A 233 7.06 -14.27 2.18
CA LYS A 233 7.09 -15.51 2.99
C LYS A 233 6.01 -15.51 4.05
N SER A 234 5.59 -14.35 4.57
CA SER A 234 4.55 -14.28 5.59
C SER A 234 3.21 -14.74 5.05
N ASN A 235 2.47 -15.49 5.87
CA ASN A 235 1.13 -15.96 5.54
C ASN A 235 0.18 -15.96 6.76
N LEU A 236 0.47 -15.11 7.75
CA LEU A 236 -0.33 -14.96 8.97
C LEU A 236 -1.30 -13.76 8.88
N GLY A 237 -1.85 -13.56 7.69
CA GLY A 237 -2.63 -12.37 7.33
C GLY A 237 -1.75 -11.19 6.89
N HIS A 238 -2.39 -10.25 6.20
CA HIS A 238 -1.79 -9.01 5.71
C HIS A 238 -2.86 -7.92 5.79
N ASP A 239 -2.50 -6.79 6.40
CA ASP A 239 -3.34 -5.63 6.66
C ASP A 239 -2.42 -4.49 7.14
N GLY A 240 -2.79 -3.23 6.91
CA GLY A 240 -1.99 -2.03 7.22
C GLY A 240 -1.21 -2.05 8.55
N PRO A 241 -1.80 -2.44 9.70
CA PRO A 241 -1.07 -2.50 10.98
C PRO A 241 -0.24 -3.76 11.20
N VAL A 242 -0.50 -4.84 10.45
CA VAL A 242 0.08 -6.17 10.66
C VAL A 242 1.55 -6.18 10.24
N VAL A 243 2.39 -6.83 11.06
CA VAL A 243 3.79 -7.07 10.71
C VAL A 243 3.84 -8.33 9.86
N SER A 244 3.97 -8.20 8.55
CA SER A 244 4.04 -9.29 7.59
C SER A 244 5.49 -9.62 7.25
N ASP A 245 5.97 -9.17 6.10
CA ASP A 245 7.37 -9.23 5.67
C ASP A 245 7.73 -8.02 4.81
N ARG A 246 9.01 -7.81 4.56
CA ARG A 246 9.50 -6.60 3.87
C ARG A 246 9.05 -6.50 2.41
N GLY A 247 8.88 -7.64 1.73
CA GLY A 247 8.48 -7.66 0.33
C GLY A 247 6.99 -7.38 0.17
N LEU A 248 6.15 -8.01 1.01
CA LEU A 248 4.72 -7.75 1.05
C LEU A 248 4.43 -6.32 1.52
N ALA A 249 5.10 -5.86 2.58
CA ALA A 249 5.01 -4.47 3.05
C ALA A 249 5.35 -3.45 1.97
N PHE A 250 6.28 -3.76 1.08
CA PHE A 250 6.65 -2.90 -0.03
C PHE A 250 5.60 -2.86 -1.14
N ILE A 251 5.04 -4.01 -1.51
CA ILE A 251 4.00 -4.13 -2.54
C ILE A 251 2.69 -3.49 -2.06
N GLU A 252 2.16 -3.92 -0.91
CA GLU A 252 0.90 -3.38 -0.38
C GLU A 252 1.06 -1.95 0.11
N GLY A 253 2.21 -1.59 0.68
CA GLY A 253 2.46 -0.20 1.09
C GLY A 253 2.41 0.79 -0.08
N TRP A 254 2.84 0.39 -1.27
CA TRP A 254 2.66 1.21 -2.48
C TRP A 254 1.17 1.40 -2.82
N ALA A 255 0.37 0.34 -2.72
CA ALA A 255 -1.05 0.38 -3.03
C ALA A 255 -1.88 1.14 -1.97
N GLU A 256 -1.61 0.92 -0.68
CA GLU A 256 -2.24 1.65 0.42
C GLU A 256 -1.87 3.15 0.41
N ALA A 257 -0.70 3.53 -0.12
CA ALA A 257 -0.38 4.94 -0.33
C ALA A 257 -1.33 5.60 -1.34
N PHE A 258 -1.75 4.87 -2.38
CA PHE A 258 -2.74 5.35 -3.35
C PHE A 258 -4.12 5.51 -2.72
N GLU A 259 -4.54 4.62 -1.83
CA GLU A 259 -5.75 4.82 -1.02
C GLU A 259 -5.68 6.13 -0.23
N ALA A 260 -4.53 6.41 0.40
CA ALA A 260 -4.35 7.63 1.19
C ALA A 260 -4.24 8.90 0.31
N LEU A 261 -3.87 8.79 -0.96
CA LEU A 261 -3.78 9.89 -1.91
C LEU A 261 -5.14 10.26 -2.51
N TYR A 262 -5.85 9.25 -3.00
CA TYR A 262 -7.15 9.43 -3.66
C TYR A 262 -8.30 9.44 -2.69
N GLY A 263 -8.05 9.03 -1.45
CA GLY A 263 -9.10 8.97 -0.49
C GLY A 263 -9.58 10.33 0.00
N PRO A 264 -10.90 10.57 0.16
CA PRO A 264 -11.37 11.75 0.87
C PRO A 264 -10.69 11.90 2.24
N THR A 265 -10.40 13.14 2.65
CA THR A 265 -10.28 13.49 4.08
C THR A 265 -11.68 13.37 4.69
N ASN A 266 -12.10 12.15 4.99
CA ASN A 266 -13.50 11.80 5.12
C ASN A 266 -14.13 12.40 6.41
N PRO A 267 -15.25 13.15 6.33
CA PRO A 267 -16.05 13.55 7.49
C PRO A 267 -16.55 12.35 8.33
N LEU A 268 -16.74 11.18 7.71
CA LEU A 268 -17.20 9.94 8.35
C LEU A 268 -16.15 9.33 9.30
N LEU A 269 -14.89 9.77 9.27
CA LEU A 269 -13.89 9.46 10.31
C LEU A 269 -14.26 10.07 11.68
N LYS A 270 -15.20 11.01 11.71
CA LYS A 270 -15.78 11.57 12.95
C LYS A 270 -16.88 10.70 13.53
N LEU A 271 -17.35 9.67 12.81
CA LEU A 271 -18.37 8.74 13.29
C LEU A 271 -17.74 7.68 14.21
N LYS A 272 -18.46 7.35 15.27
CA LYS A 272 -18.12 6.24 16.16
C LYS A 272 -18.18 4.92 15.39
N GLU A 273 -17.46 3.90 15.87
CA GLU A 273 -17.44 2.56 15.26
C GLU A 273 -18.84 1.97 15.11
N SER A 274 -19.69 2.10 16.15
CA SER A 274 -21.10 1.70 16.13
C SER A 274 -21.95 2.45 15.08
N GLU A 275 -21.54 3.66 14.71
CA GLU A 275 -22.21 4.47 13.67
C GLU A 275 -21.70 4.13 12.27
N ARG A 276 -20.63 3.32 12.14
CA ARG A 276 -20.07 2.86 10.86
C ARG A 276 -20.62 1.49 10.44
N GLU A 277 -20.92 0.63 11.41
CA GLU A 277 -21.54 -0.69 11.18
C GLU A 277 -22.84 -0.60 10.35
N GLN A 278 -23.65 0.45 10.57
CA GLN A 278 -24.91 0.66 9.85
C GLN A 278 -24.75 0.88 8.34
N TYR A 279 -23.55 1.26 7.88
CA TYR A 279 -23.26 1.51 6.47
C TYR A 279 -22.57 0.33 5.77
N ARG A 280 -22.37 -0.80 6.49
CA ARG A 280 -21.60 -1.97 6.00
C ARG A 280 -20.24 -1.59 5.43
N ILE A 281 -19.69 -0.50 5.96
CA ILE A 281 -18.38 -0.01 5.62
C ILE A 281 -17.37 -0.98 6.25
N SER A 282 -16.53 -1.60 5.44
CA SER A 282 -15.48 -2.45 5.98
C SER A 282 -14.50 -1.62 6.80
N GLU A 283 -14.20 -2.05 8.03
CA GLU A 283 -13.35 -1.31 8.98
C GLU A 283 -11.98 -0.95 8.38
N PHE A 284 -11.44 -1.84 7.54
CA PHE A 284 -10.15 -1.66 6.88
C PHE A 284 -10.14 -0.49 5.89
N LEU A 285 -11.27 -0.19 5.21
CA LEU A 285 -11.37 0.92 4.25
C LEU A 285 -11.38 2.29 4.90
N PHE A 286 -11.56 2.37 6.23
CA PHE A 286 -11.64 3.65 6.96
C PHE A 286 -10.54 3.86 7.98
N THR A 287 -10.10 2.79 8.62
CA THR A 287 -9.09 2.88 9.66
C THR A 287 -7.68 3.01 9.08
N ARG A 288 -7.48 2.83 7.76
CA ARG A 288 -6.16 2.87 7.14
C ARG A 288 -5.64 4.26 6.81
N GLN A 289 -6.45 5.13 6.23
CA GLN A 289 -5.94 6.33 5.56
C GLN A 289 -5.42 7.37 6.56
N ASP A 290 -6.13 7.62 7.64
CA ASP A 290 -5.71 8.59 8.65
C ASP A 290 -4.43 8.16 9.38
N PRO A 291 -4.29 6.90 9.80
CA PRO A 291 -3.02 6.38 10.28
C PRO A 291 -1.91 6.44 9.23
N VAL A 292 -2.13 6.09 7.95
CA VAL A 292 -1.10 6.26 6.90
C VAL A 292 -0.61 7.71 6.83
N ARG A 293 -1.53 8.68 6.86
CA ARG A 293 -1.22 10.12 6.77
C ARG A 293 -0.57 10.69 8.04
N ARG A 294 -0.87 10.15 9.23
CA ARG A 294 -0.56 10.80 10.52
C ARG A 294 0.23 9.92 11.48
N ASP A 295 -0.26 8.71 11.78
CA ASP A 295 0.27 7.86 12.86
C ASP A 295 1.32 6.83 12.38
N ARG A 296 1.36 6.57 11.06
CA ARG A 296 2.33 5.77 10.31
C ARG A 296 2.50 4.33 10.79
N TYR A 297 1.50 3.79 11.50
CA TYR A 297 1.49 2.40 11.99
C TYR A 297 2.75 1.96 12.76
N ILE A 298 3.47 2.92 13.35
CA ILE A 298 4.71 2.68 14.11
C ILE A 298 4.43 2.01 15.47
N TRP A 299 3.19 2.06 15.94
CA TRP A 299 2.73 1.44 17.16
C TRP A 299 2.07 0.10 16.86
N GLN A 300 2.44 -0.92 17.62
CA GLN A 300 1.77 -2.20 17.65
C GLN A 300 0.72 -2.18 18.77
N ASN A 301 -0.56 -2.24 18.39
CA ASN A 301 -1.66 -2.30 19.36
C ASN A 301 -1.89 -3.75 19.80
N TYR A 302 -1.89 -4.00 21.11
CA TYR A 302 -2.39 -5.25 21.68
C TYR A 302 -3.87 -5.07 22.03
N LYS A 303 -4.74 -6.00 21.64
CA LYS A 303 -6.11 -6.03 22.18
C LYS A 303 -6.05 -5.97 23.71
N GLY A 304 -6.66 -4.95 24.31
CA GLY A 304 -6.73 -4.76 25.76
C GLY A 304 -5.64 -3.91 26.43
N GLN A 305 -4.65 -3.36 25.70
CA GLN A 305 -3.69 -2.39 26.27
C GLN A 305 -4.00 -0.95 25.86
N LYS A 306 -3.92 -0.01 26.81
CA LYS A 306 -4.16 1.43 26.59
C LYS A 306 -3.05 2.14 25.80
N THR A 307 -1.88 1.51 25.64
CA THR A 307 -0.72 2.05 24.89
C THR A 307 -0.11 0.95 24.03
N GLY A 308 0.11 1.21 22.74
CA GLY A 308 0.83 0.28 21.86
C GLY A 308 2.32 0.17 22.19
N VAL A 309 2.97 -0.89 21.71
CA VAL A 309 4.45 -1.02 21.74
C VAL A 309 5.04 -0.46 20.47
N LEU A 310 6.08 0.36 20.59
CA LEU A 310 6.75 0.95 19.42
C LEU A 310 7.53 -0.12 18.65
N LYS A 311 7.18 -0.30 17.37
CA LYS A 311 7.83 -1.26 16.47
C LYS A 311 9.32 -0.97 16.34
N ASN A 312 10.14 -2.01 16.25
CA ASN A 312 11.56 -1.90 15.91
C ASN A 312 11.77 -1.72 14.40
N GLY A 313 13.02 -1.51 13.97
CA GLY A 313 13.35 -1.24 12.56
C GLY A 313 12.85 -2.31 11.57
N VAL A 314 13.05 -3.60 11.89
CA VAL A 314 12.60 -4.69 11.01
C VAL A 314 11.07 -4.82 10.98
N GLN A 315 10.39 -4.57 12.11
CA GLN A 315 8.93 -4.58 12.17
C GLN A 315 8.32 -3.42 11.35
N ILE A 316 8.89 -2.22 11.44
CA ILE A 316 8.43 -1.06 10.65
C ILE A 316 8.58 -1.35 9.15
N LEU A 317 9.74 -1.85 8.73
CA LEU A 317 9.98 -2.19 7.31
C LEU A 317 9.18 -3.41 6.82
N SER A 318 8.54 -4.14 7.73
CA SER A 318 7.66 -5.28 7.43
C SER A 318 6.19 -4.95 7.71
N THR A 319 5.82 -3.68 7.79
CA THR A 319 4.44 -3.22 8.02
C THR A 319 3.96 -2.40 6.82
N GLU A 320 2.89 -2.85 6.18
CA GLU A 320 2.31 -2.27 4.95
C GLU A 320 1.98 -0.79 5.13
N GLY A 321 1.20 -0.46 6.17
CA GLY A 321 0.78 0.91 6.43
C GLY A 321 1.92 1.85 6.85
N ALA A 322 3.03 1.32 7.39
CA ALA A 322 4.21 2.13 7.68
C ALA A 322 4.96 2.50 6.40
N ILE A 323 5.09 1.54 5.48
CA ILE A 323 5.65 1.79 4.14
C ILE A 323 4.73 2.69 3.31
N ALA A 324 3.41 2.54 3.43
CA ALA A 324 2.43 3.41 2.81
C ALA A 324 2.59 4.88 3.24
N GLY A 325 2.80 5.13 4.53
CA GLY A 325 3.04 6.49 5.04
C GLY A 325 4.31 7.10 4.46
N LEU A 326 5.36 6.31 4.26
CA LEU A 326 6.61 6.75 3.64
C LEU A 326 6.42 7.07 2.15
N PHE A 327 5.73 6.21 1.41
CA PHE A 327 5.37 6.50 0.02
C PHE A 327 4.49 7.74 -0.11
N TYR A 328 3.48 7.89 0.74
CA TYR A 328 2.61 9.06 0.78
C TYR A 328 3.40 10.36 0.96
N ASP A 329 4.30 10.41 1.95
CA ASP A 329 5.17 11.57 2.18
C ASP A 329 6.07 11.86 0.97
N MET A 330 6.63 10.83 0.34
CA MET A 330 7.47 10.98 -0.85
C MET A 330 6.67 11.53 -2.04
N LEU A 331 5.49 10.99 -2.30
CA LEU A 331 4.62 11.37 -3.43
C LEU A 331 4.00 12.76 -3.25
N THR A 332 3.77 13.19 -2.02
CA THR A 332 3.18 14.51 -1.70
C THR A 332 4.21 15.59 -1.35
N SER A 333 5.50 15.23 -1.28
CA SER A 333 6.56 16.16 -0.93
C SER A 333 6.74 17.25 -1.99
N LYS A 334 6.46 18.50 -1.61
CA LYS A 334 6.73 19.69 -2.45
C LYS A 334 8.22 19.93 -2.68
N ALA A 335 9.09 19.29 -1.90
CA ALA A 335 10.54 19.43 -2.03
C ALA A 335 11.14 18.46 -3.06
N ILE A 336 10.38 17.45 -3.51
CA ILE A 336 10.80 16.51 -4.55
C ILE A 336 10.12 16.91 -5.85
N LYS A 337 10.91 17.12 -6.90
CA LYS A 337 10.38 17.39 -8.24
C LYS A 337 10.02 16.07 -8.93
N ASP A 338 8.82 16.00 -9.51
CA ASP A 338 8.28 14.81 -10.20
C ASP A 338 8.40 13.52 -9.36
N PRO A 339 7.85 13.49 -8.13
CA PRO A 339 8.02 12.33 -7.25
C PRO A 339 7.43 11.06 -7.84
N PHE A 340 6.25 11.14 -8.48
CA PHE A 340 5.65 9.97 -9.14
C PHE A 340 6.54 9.46 -10.28
N GLY A 341 6.95 10.30 -11.23
CA GLY A 341 7.79 9.87 -12.36
C GLY A 341 9.14 9.31 -11.93
N LYS A 342 9.73 9.85 -10.86
CA LYS A 342 10.97 9.31 -10.25
C LYS A 342 10.74 7.95 -9.61
N ALA A 343 9.66 7.77 -8.84
CA ALA A 343 9.29 6.47 -8.24
C ALA A 343 9.16 5.38 -9.31
N ILE A 344 8.43 5.68 -10.39
CA ILE A 344 8.24 4.80 -11.54
C ILE A 344 9.58 4.45 -12.20
N SER A 345 10.46 5.42 -12.38
CA SER A 345 11.78 5.21 -12.98
C SER A 345 12.64 4.26 -12.12
N VAL A 346 12.63 4.44 -10.80
CA VAL A 346 13.34 3.57 -9.86
C VAL A 346 12.82 2.14 -9.92
N MET A 347 11.49 1.96 -9.87
CA MET A 347 10.87 0.63 -9.98
C MET A 347 11.23 -0.05 -11.30
N CYS A 348 11.22 0.69 -12.41
CA CYS A 348 11.50 0.15 -13.74
C CYS A 348 12.98 -0.20 -13.96
N LEU A 349 13.92 0.63 -13.46
CA LEU A 349 15.35 0.48 -13.70
C LEU A 349 16.04 -0.48 -12.72
N HIS A 350 15.56 -0.52 -11.47
CA HIS A 350 16.28 -1.19 -10.39
C HIS A 350 15.55 -2.39 -9.79
N HIS A 351 14.24 -2.53 -10.02
CA HIS A 351 13.41 -3.61 -9.45
C HIS A 351 13.72 -3.90 -7.97
N PRO A 352 13.68 -2.89 -7.08
CA PRO A 352 14.02 -3.08 -5.67
C PRO A 352 13.17 -4.17 -5.03
N LEU A 353 13.79 -4.99 -4.18
CA LEU A 353 13.11 -6.13 -3.56
C LEU A 353 12.36 -5.77 -2.26
N ASP A 354 12.67 -4.61 -1.69
CA ASP A 354 12.01 -4.04 -0.52
C ASP A 354 12.11 -2.50 -0.54
N PHE A 355 11.43 -1.84 0.41
CA PHE A 355 11.40 -0.39 0.47
C PHE A 355 12.78 0.25 0.75
N ALA A 356 13.65 -0.41 1.53
CA ALA A 356 14.98 0.12 1.82
C ALA A 356 15.87 0.13 0.56
N GLN A 357 15.78 -0.92 -0.27
CA GLN A 357 16.41 -0.97 -1.58
C GLN A 357 15.84 0.10 -2.51
N PHE A 358 14.53 0.35 -2.47
CA PHE A 358 13.89 1.39 -3.27
C PHE A 358 14.45 2.79 -2.95
N VAL A 359 14.60 3.14 -1.66
CA VAL A 359 15.18 4.44 -1.27
C VAL A 359 16.65 4.55 -1.70
N LYS A 360 17.45 3.49 -1.54
CA LYS A 360 18.86 3.48 -2.00
C LYS A 360 18.96 3.63 -3.51
N ALA A 361 18.12 2.94 -4.26
CA ALA A 361 18.04 3.03 -5.72
C ALA A 361 17.60 4.43 -6.18
N TRP A 362 16.64 5.05 -5.49
CA TRP A 362 16.25 6.43 -5.76
C TRP A 362 17.40 7.39 -5.57
N VAL A 363 18.11 7.36 -4.44
CA VAL A 363 19.24 8.27 -4.20
C VAL A 363 20.37 8.06 -5.20
N LYS A 364 20.55 6.82 -5.69
CA LYS A 364 21.52 6.53 -6.75
C LYS A 364 21.15 7.21 -8.06
N GLU A 365 19.88 7.20 -8.46
CA GLU A 365 19.42 7.78 -9.73
C GLU A 365 19.19 9.30 -9.64
N PHE A 366 18.71 9.79 -8.48
CA PHE A 366 18.31 11.18 -8.24
C PHE A 366 18.98 11.71 -6.96
N SER A 367 20.30 11.84 -7.01
CA SER A 367 21.13 12.23 -5.86
C SER A 367 20.75 13.59 -5.24
N GLU A 368 20.12 14.48 -6.00
CA GLU A 368 19.62 15.77 -5.53
C GLU A 368 18.52 15.62 -4.46
N ASP A 369 17.77 14.52 -4.46
CA ASP A 369 16.69 14.28 -3.50
C ASP A 369 17.20 13.67 -2.18
N LYS A 370 18.49 13.28 -2.10
CA LYS A 370 19.07 12.51 -1.00
C LYS A 370 18.68 13.04 0.38
N LYS A 371 18.90 14.33 0.60
CA LYS A 371 18.62 14.98 1.90
C LYS A 371 17.14 14.88 2.29
N VAL A 372 16.24 15.12 1.34
CA VAL A 372 14.79 15.11 1.58
C VAL A 372 14.30 13.68 1.79
N LEU A 373 14.75 12.72 0.97
CA LEU A 373 14.38 11.31 1.10
C LEU A 373 14.86 10.69 2.39
N TYR A 374 16.12 10.92 2.76
CA TYR A 374 16.65 10.42 4.02
C TYR A 374 15.90 11.03 5.20
N ARG A 375 15.49 12.31 5.09
CA ARG A 375 14.68 12.93 6.14
C ARG A 375 13.30 12.29 6.24
N ILE A 376 12.59 12.09 5.12
CA ILE A 376 11.28 11.40 5.11
C ILE A 376 11.41 9.99 5.69
N PHE A 377 12.40 9.22 5.24
CA PHE A 377 12.64 7.86 5.73
C PHE A 377 12.94 7.81 7.22
N LEU A 378 13.89 8.62 7.69
CA LEU A 378 14.33 8.59 9.08
C LEU A 378 13.27 9.14 10.04
N GLU A 379 12.59 10.23 9.69
CA GLU A 379 11.50 10.76 10.53
C GLU A 379 10.29 9.82 10.51
N GLY A 380 9.93 9.25 9.35
CA GLY A 380 8.79 8.32 9.26
C GLY A 380 9.01 6.99 9.97
N THR A 381 10.27 6.57 10.13
CA THR A 381 10.64 5.39 10.94
C THR A 381 11.02 5.76 12.37
N ASN A 382 10.95 7.04 12.75
CA ASN A 382 11.47 7.58 14.01
C ASN A 382 12.90 7.12 14.33
N TYR A 383 13.72 6.99 13.28
CA TYR A 383 15.10 6.54 13.32
C TYR A 383 15.30 5.12 13.90
N ALA A 384 14.21 4.35 14.09
CA ALA A 384 14.27 3.00 14.65
C ALA A 384 14.97 2.01 13.71
N THR A 385 15.11 2.32 12.42
CA THR A 385 15.88 1.56 11.43
C THR A 385 17.38 1.77 11.52
N VAL A 386 17.84 2.79 12.25
CA VAL A 386 19.26 3.11 12.41
C VAL A 386 19.76 3.15 13.85
N SER A 387 18.89 3.28 14.86
CA SER A 387 19.30 3.27 16.27
C SER A 387 18.19 2.80 17.22
N ASN A 388 18.49 1.82 18.07
CA ASN A 388 17.59 1.42 19.16
C ASN A 388 17.48 2.49 20.25
N GLU A 389 18.52 3.29 20.47
CA GLU A 389 18.47 4.42 21.41
C GLU A 389 17.57 5.54 20.88
N ALA A 390 17.61 5.84 19.57
CA ALA A 390 16.65 6.77 18.96
C ALA A 390 15.21 6.35 19.22
N ARG A 391 14.91 5.06 19.04
CA ARG A 391 13.59 4.49 19.29
C ARG A 391 13.14 4.69 20.74
N LYS A 392 14.03 4.47 21.70
CA LYS A 392 13.76 4.70 23.13
C LYS A 392 13.52 6.19 23.42
N LEU A 393 14.38 7.08 22.93
CA LEU A 393 14.24 8.52 23.13
C LEU A 393 12.96 9.07 22.48
N TYR A 394 12.56 8.54 21.33
CA TYR A 394 11.28 8.87 20.71
C TYR A 394 10.10 8.40 21.57
N TYR A 395 10.14 7.18 22.12
CA TYR A 395 9.11 6.69 23.04
C TYR A 395 8.98 7.61 24.26
N ASP A 396 10.09 7.98 24.90
CA ASP A 396 10.12 8.88 26.05
C ASP A 396 9.54 10.26 25.70
N TYR A 397 9.92 10.80 24.53
CA TYR A 397 9.37 12.04 24.00
C TYR A 397 7.85 11.95 23.77
N TYR A 398 7.37 10.87 23.16
CA TYR A 398 5.95 10.68 22.89
C TYR A 398 5.13 10.59 24.19
N GLN A 399 5.60 9.80 25.18
CA GLN A 399 4.96 9.70 26.48
C GLN A 399 4.96 11.06 27.23
N ALA A 400 6.07 11.81 27.16
CA ALA A 400 6.14 13.16 27.71
C ALA A 400 5.16 14.11 27.01
N LYS A 401 5.02 14.04 25.69
CA LYS A 401 4.05 14.82 24.92
C LYS A 401 2.62 14.54 25.35
N LEU A 402 2.25 13.26 25.51
CA LEU A 402 0.92 12.88 25.99
C LEU A 402 0.63 13.47 27.38
N LYS A 403 1.56 13.31 28.34
CA LYS A 403 1.42 13.86 29.69
C LYS A 403 1.34 15.40 29.69
N TYR A 404 2.14 16.06 28.86
CA TYR A 404 2.13 17.52 28.74
C TYR A 404 0.80 18.04 28.19
N VAL A 405 0.27 17.45 27.12
CA VAL A 405 -1.05 17.80 26.55
C VAL A 405 -2.18 17.54 27.55
N GLN A 406 -2.06 16.48 28.36
CA GLN A 406 -3.00 16.16 29.45
C GLN A 406 -2.79 17.02 30.72
N LYS A 407 -1.88 18.00 30.69
CA LYS A 407 -1.53 18.87 31.83
C LYS A 407 -1.02 18.11 33.07
N GLN A 408 -0.44 16.93 32.87
CA GLN A 408 0.16 16.07 33.89
C GLN A 408 1.70 16.22 33.98
N MET A 409 2.28 17.11 33.19
CA MET A 409 3.70 17.40 33.16
C MET A 409 3.89 18.90 32.95
N ASP A 410 4.85 19.50 33.64
CA ASP A 410 5.19 20.92 33.46
C ASP A 410 6.00 21.15 32.18
N GLU A 411 5.97 22.40 31.71
CA GLU A 411 6.61 22.82 30.47
C GLU A 411 8.13 22.56 30.47
N LYS A 412 8.82 22.87 31.57
CA LYS A 412 10.28 22.73 31.68
C LYS A 412 10.71 21.26 31.54
N THR A 413 9.98 20.35 32.20
CA THR A 413 10.21 18.91 32.08
C THR A 413 9.98 18.41 30.66
N PHE A 414 8.88 18.80 30.02
CA PHE A 414 8.56 18.40 28.65
C PHE A 414 9.64 18.85 27.65
N TYR A 415 10.03 20.13 27.67
CA TYR A 415 11.03 20.65 26.75
C TYR A 415 12.43 20.06 26.97
N THR A 416 12.76 19.63 28.19
CA THR A 416 14.00 18.89 28.47
C THR A 416 14.03 17.55 27.74
N VAL A 417 12.93 16.78 27.78
CA VAL A 417 12.83 15.50 27.06
C VAL A 417 12.84 15.73 25.55
N LYS A 418 12.07 16.71 25.07
CA LYS A 418 12.02 17.09 23.64
C LYS A 418 13.39 17.49 23.10
N ALA A 419 14.17 18.26 23.86
CA ALA A 419 15.51 18.70 23.47
C ALA A 419 16.48 17.52 23.34
N LYS A 420 16.43 16.54 24.26
CA LYS A 420 17.24 15.31 24.16
C LYS A 420 16.95 14.54 22.89
N TRP A 421 15.68 14.27 22.61
CA TRP A 421 15.25 13.61 21.36
C TRP A 421 15.69 14.38 20.12
N THR A 422 15.41 15.69 20.09
CA THR A 422 15.71 16.55 18.93
C THR A 422 17.21 16.61 18.64
N THR A 423 18.04 16.76 19.67
CA THR A 423 19.50 16.81 19.51
C THR A 423 20.05 15.49 18.99
N TYR A 424 19.58 14.37 19.56
CA TYR A 424 20.03 13.04 19.16
C TYR A 424 19.68 12.74 17.70
N LYS A 425 18.42 12.98 17.29
CA LYS A 425 18.00 12.69 15.92
C LYS A 425 18.70 13.56 14.87
N GLU A 426 19.01 14.83 15.16
CA GLU A 426 19.75 15.68 14.22
C GLU A 426 21.22 15.26 14.08
N SER A 427 21.85 14.85 15.19
CA SER A 427 23.19 14.26 15.15
C SER A 427 23.21 12.99 14.30
N LEU A 428 22.24 12.11 14.52
CA LEU A 428 22.10 10.86 13.78
C LEU A 428 21.81 11.11 12.30
N PHE A 429 20.96 12.08 11.97
CA PHE A 429 20.73 12.48 10.57
C PHE A 429 22.05 12.93 9.90
N ALA A 430 22.85 13.76 10.57
CA ALA A 430 24.12 14.23 10.04
C ALA A 430 25.14 13.09 9.84
N GLU A 431 25.12 12.06 10.68
CA GLU A 431 25.93 10.85 10.53
C GLU A 431 25.47 10.01 9.33
N ILE A 432 24.17 9.74 9.23
CA ILE A 432 23.60 8.92 8.15
C ILE A 432 23.78 9.58 6.78
N MET A 433 23.73 10.91 6.69
CA MET A 433 24.03 11.64 5.46
C MET A 433 25.46 11.38 4.93
N LYS A 434 26.38 10.93 5.80
CA LYS A 434 27.76 10.58 5.44
C LYS A 434 27.94 9.07 5.19
N SER A 435 27.27 8.22 5.95
CA SER A 435 27.46 6.77 5.91
C SER A 435 26.56 6.04 4.90
N ASP A 436 25.44 6.65 4.50
CA ASP A 436 24.44 6.11 3.57
C ASP A 436 23.79 4.79 4.02
N ASN A 437 23.87 4.49 5.32
CA ASN A 437 23.34 3.25 5.87
C ASN A 437 22.03 3.47 6.64
N LEU A 438 20.91 3.34 5.93
CA LEU A 438 19.55 3.50 6.46
C LEU A 438 19.03 2.31 7.29
N THR A 439 19.80 1.23 7.41
CA THR A 439 19.30 -0.05 7.96
C THR A 439 20.26 -0.67 8.97
N THR A 440 21.11 0.13 9.64
CA THR A 440 22.06 -0.37 10.66
C THR A 440 21.37 -1.03 11.85
N ASN A 441 20.12 -0.65 12.16
CA ASN A 441 19.32 -1.20 13.25
C ASN A 441 18.13 -2.05 12.73
N VAL A 442 18.35 -2.77 11.63
CA VAL A 442 17.40 -3.72 11.04
C VAL A 442 18.01 -5.11 11.12
N SER A 443 17.35 -6.02 11.85
CA SER A 443 17.79 -7.41 11.97
C SER A 443 17.69 -8.14 10.62
N PRO A 444 18.55 -9.13 10.35
CA PRO A 444 18.31 -10.07 9.27
C PRO A 444 16.98 -10.80 9.48
N ASP A 445 16.37 -11.26 8.39
CA ASP A 445 15.17 -12.09 8.51
C ASP A 445 15.54 -13.48 9.05
N LEU A 446 14.86 -13.88 10.12
CA LEU A 446 15.10 -15.14 10.83
C LEU A 446 13.89 -16.05 10.66
N TRP A 447 13.68 -16.51 9.43
CA TRP A 447 12.52 -17.30 9.05
C TRP A 447 12.57 -18.73 9.60
N VAL A 448 11.48 -19.13 10.26
CA VAL A 448 11.21 -20.50 10.63
C VAL A 448 9.88 -20.96 10.06
N GLU A 449 9.81 -22.24 9.75
CA GLU A 449 8.60 -22.94 9.38
C GLU A 449 8.11 -23.75 10.58
N VAL A 450 6.82 -23.67 10.91
CA VAL A 450 6.20 -24.54 11.93
C VAL A 450 5.45 -25.68 11.22
N LYS A 451 6.01 -26.90 11.28
CA LYS A 451 5.43 -28.08 10.63
C LYS A 451 4.44 -28.79 11.56
N GLY A 452 3.45 -29.46 10.97
CA GLY A 452 2.46 -30.25 11.74
C GLY A 452 1.03 -29.73 11.68
N PHE A 453 0.73 -28.84 10.74
CA PHE A 453 -0.63 -28.38 10.46
C PHE A 453 -1.54 -29.58 10.12
N LYS A 454 -2.41 -29.99 11.05
CA LYS A 454 -3.50 -30.94 10.76
C LYS A 454 -4.65 -30.14 10.17
N THR A 455 -4.80 -30.18 8.84
CA THR A 455 -5.94 -29.57 8.13
C THR A 455 -7.25 -30.24 8.57
N LEU A 456 -7.96 -29.68 9.56
CA LEU A 456 -9.28 -30.14 9.98
C LEU A 456 -10.32 -29.02 10.17
N SER A 457 -10.01 -27.77 9.83
CA SER A 457 -11.00 -26.67 9.80
C SER A 457 -11.29 -26.20 8.38
N LEU A 458 -12.44 -25.54 8.18
CA LEU A 458 -12.86 -24.89 6.93
C LEU A 458 -11.79 -23.91 6.38
N GLN A 459 -11.03 -23.29 7.30
CA GLN A 459 -9.87 -22.44 7.02
C GLN A 459 -8.66 -23.23 6.50
N GLY A 460 -8.49 -24.48 6.94
CA GLY A 460 -7.56 -25.50 6.41
C GLY A 460 -7.89 -25.95 4.98
N LEU A 461 -9.14 -25.83 4.56
CA LEU A 461 -9.59 -26.11 3.19
C LEU A 461 -9.30 -24.90 2.27
N LEU A 462 -9.57 -23.68 2.75
CA LEU A 462 -9.28 -22.42 2.04
C LEU A 462 -7.77 -22.21 1.83
N SER A 463 -6.95 -22.51 2.84
CA SER A 463 -5.48 -22.49 2.73
C SER A 463 -4.95 -23.51 1.71
N LYS A 464 -5.62 -24.65 1.51
CA LYS A 464 -5.26 -25.65 0.50
C LYS A 464 -5.62 -25.19 -0.93
N VAL A 465 -6.71 -24.45 -1.08
CA VAL A 465 -7.15 -23.86 -2.36
C VAL A 465 -6.31 -22.63 -2.74
N LEU A 466 -5.85 -21.85 -1.75
CA LEU A 466 -5.01 -20.66 -1.93
C LEU A 466 -3.49 -20.92 -1.89
N GLY A 467 -3.06 -22.18 -1.76
CA GLY A 467 -1.63 -22.54 -1.76
C GLY A 467 -0.85 -22.23 -0.47
N MET A 468 -1.53 -21.86 0.63
CA MET A 468 -0.92 -21.65 1.95
C MET A 468 -0.55 -22.98 2.59
N LYS A 469 0.67 -23.47 2.33
CA LYS A 469 1.08 -24.83 2.75
C LYS A 469 1.67 -24.95 4.15
N ARG A 470 2.23 -23.89 4.78
CA ARG A 470 2.82 -23.90 6.14
C ARG A 470 2.93 -22.50 6.75
N PRO A 471 2.64 -22.27 8.05
CA PRO A 471 2.88 -20.96 8.67
C PRO A 471 4.38 -20.67 8.77
N TYR A 472 4.79 -19.53 8.22
CA TYR A 472 6.15 -19.01 8.35
C TYR A 472 6.18 -17.88 9.37
N LEU A 473 7.20 -17.89 10.21
CA LEU A 473 7.42 -16.87 11.23
C LEU A 473 8.82 -16.29 11.10
N ASN A 474 8.91 -14.97 11.08
CA ASN A 474 10.17 -14.28 11.20
C ASN A 474 10.45 -13.96 12.67
N MET A 475 11.41 -14.66 13.27
CA MET A 475 11.76 -14.47 14.69
C MET A 475 12.23 -13.05 15.00
N ALA A 476 12.72 -12.31 14.00
CA ALA A 476 13.14 -10.93 14.14
C ALA A 476 11.97 -9.92 14.23
N SER A 477 10.78 -10.26 13.73
CA SER A 477 9.66 -9.32 13.64
C SER A 477 8.36 -9.82 14.29
N VAL A 478 8.25 -11.13 14.54
CA VAL A 478 7.05 -11.81 15.06
C VAL A 478 6.48 -11.14 16.31
N THR A 479 5.19 -10.94 16.33
CA THR A 479 4.49 -10.37 17.50
C THR A 479 4.00 -11.46 18.45
N ALA A 480 3.80 -11.12 19.72
CA ALA A 480 3.15 -12.04 20.66
C ALA A 480 1.74 -12.45 20.17
N GLY A 481 1.01 -11.51 19.54
CA GLY A 481 -0.31 -11.78 18.95
C GLY A 481 -0.25 -12.82 17.83
N GLN A 482 0.74 -12.75 16.94
CA GLN A 482 0.92 -13.75 15.88
C GLN A 482 1.30 -15.12 16.42
N ILE A 483 2.11 -15.18 17.49
CA ILE A 483 2.41 -16.46 18.14
C ILE A 483 1.12 -17.04 18.75
N LYS A 484 0.30 -16.22 19.42
CA LYS A 484 -0.99 -16.64 19.99
C LYS A 484 -1.98 -17.13 18.93
N GLN A 485 -2.07 -16.46 17.78
CA GLN A 485 -2.89 -16.93 16.65
C GLN A 485 -2.46 -18.32 16.19
N ILE A 486 -1.16 -18.60 16.14
CA ILE A 486 -0.65 -19.94 15.80
C ILE A 486 -0.97 -20.96 16.91
N GLN A 487 -0.98 -20.53 18.17
CA GLN A 487 -1.41 -21.35 19.31
C GLN A 487 -2.87 -21.76 19.26
N GLU A 488 -3.74 -20.85 18.85
CA GLU A 488 -5.16 -21.12 18.60
C GLU A 488 -5.35 -22.18 17.49
N LEU A 489 -4.44 -22.23 16.53
CA LEU A 489 -4.39 -23.27 15.49
C LEU A 489 -3.80 -24.60 15.97
N GLY A 490 -3.45 -24.70 17.26
CA GLY A 490 -2.94 -25.92 17.89
C GLY A 490 -1.45 -26.20 17.65
N LEU A 491 -0.69 -25.22 17.15
CA LEU A 491 0.76 -25.26 17.01
C LEU A 491 1.41 -24.41 18.12
N LEU A 492 2.72 -24.51 18.35
CA LEU A 492 3.43 -23.75 19.41
C LEU A 492 2.83 -23.88 20.82
N LYS A 493 2.12 -24.97 21.13
CA LYS A 493 1.41 -25.15 22.43
C LYS A 493 2.32 -25.08 23.66
N ASN A 494 3.59 -25.47 23.48
CA ASN A 494 4.59 -25.47 24.56
C ASN A 494 5.43 -24.19 24.62
N PHE A 495 5.09 -23.20 23.79
CA PHE A 495 5.63 -21.85 23.88
C PHE A 495 4.80 -21.09 24.93
N ALA A 496 5.12 -21.25 26.21
CA ALA A 496 4.31 -20.65 27.28
C ALA A 496 4.23 -19.13 27.15
N ASP A 497 3.16 -18.52 27.68
CA ASP A 497 2.94 -17.07 27.61
C ASP A 497 4.13 -16.30 28.20
N GLU A 498 4.73 -16.79 29.30
CA GLU A 498 5.92 -16.19 29.90
C GLU A 498 7.14 -16.25 28.98
N ASP A 499 7.29 -17.32 28.19
CA ASP A 499 8.37 -17.48 27.23
C ASP A 499 8.19 -16.58 26.02
N ILE A 500 6.95 -16.41 25.56
CA ILE A 500 6.62 -15.46 24.49
C ILE A 500 6.99 -14.05 24.93
N GLN A 501 6.61 -13.67 26.16
CA GLN A 501 6.96 -12.37 26.73
C GLN A 501 8.47 -12.21 26.92
N GLN A 502 9.16 -13.23 27.44
CA GLN A 502 10.62 -13.26 27.56
C GLN A 502 11.28 -13.05 26.19
N PHE A 503 10.80 -13.77 25.16
CA PHE A 503 11.33 -13.71 23.81
C PHE A 503 11.18 -12.33 23.21
N VAL A 504 9.95 -11.81 23.19
CA VAL A 504 9.65 -10.48 22.63
C VAL A 504 10.43 -9.40 23.38
N LYS A 505 10.41 -9.42 24.72
CA LYS A 505 11.13 -8.44 25.53
C LYS A 505 12.63 -8.45 25.26
N THR A 506 13.24 -9.62 25.21
CA THR A 506 14.69 -9.76 24.96
C THR A 506 15.06 -9.25 23.57
N ARG A 507 14.28 -9.61 22.54
CA ARG A 507 14.45 -9.08 21.18
C ARG A 507 14.37 -7.55 21.15
N GLU A 508 13.36 -6.97 21.80
CA GLU A 508 13.20 -5.51 21.81
C GLU A 508 14.39 -4.81 22.49
N GLN A 509 14.97 -5.42 23.53
CA GLN A 509 16.15 -4.89 24.19
C GLN A 509 17.40 -4.98 23.30
N MET A 510 17.55 -6.05 22.53
CA MET A 510 18.68 -6.23 21.59
C MET A 510 18.64 -5.20 20.45
N GLY A 511 17.45 -4.85 19.95
CA GLY A 511 17.28 -3.99 18.77
C GLY A 511 17.62 -4.73 17.47
N VAL A 512 18.88 -5.15 17.31
CA VAL A 512 19.35 -6.03 16.22
C VAL A 512 19.66 -7.41 16.77
N MET A 513 19.01 -8.43 16.21
CA MET A 513 19.30 -9.81 16.53
C MET A 513 20.56 -10.28 15.77
N PRO A 514 21.65 -10.66 16.47
CA PRO A 514 22.92 -11.00 15.83
C PRO A 514 22.99 -12.47 15.36
N TYR A 515 21.86 -13.17 15.30
CA TYR A 515 21.80 -14.60 15.03
C TYR A 515 21.76 -14.90 13.53
N LYS A 516 22.18 -16.10 13.14
CA LYS A 516 22.14 -16.57 11.75
C LYS A 516 20.82 -17.23 11.40
N THR A 517 20.16 -17.86 12.37
CA THR A 517 18.89 -18.58 12.13
C THR A 517 17.85 -18.31 13.21
N GLY A 518 16.59 -18.60 12.90
CA GLY A 518 15.50 -18.44 13.86
C GLY A 518 15.56 -19.48 14.99
N THR A 519 15.97 -20.72 14.70
CA THR A 519 16.15 -21.71 15.77
C THR A 519 17.33 -21.39 16.68
N GLU A 520 18.39 -20.76 16.18
CA GLU A 520 19.48 -20.21 16.99
C GLU A 520 18.94 -19.12 17.94
N ALA A 521 18.19 -18.15 17.42
CA ALA A 521 17.56 -17.11 18.22
C ALA A 521 16.67 -17.65 19.35
N ILE A 522 15.84 -18.66 19.06
CA ILE A 522 14.99 -19.31 20.07
C ILE A 522 15.85 -19.95 21.17
N ARG A 523 16.95 -20.63 20.82
CA ARG A 523 17.86 -21.30 21.78
C ARG A 523 18.58 -20.32 22.68
N GLU A 524 19.10 -19.24 22.11
CA GLU A 524 19.86 -18.24 22.88
C GLU A 524 18.96 -17.44 23.82
N ILE A 525 17.70 -17.17 23.44
CA ILE A 525 16.80 -16.36 24.27
C ILE A 525 16.07 -17.18 25.34
N LEU A 526 15.59 -18.39 25.02
CA LEU A 526 14.83 -19.23 25.97
C LEU A 526 15.69 -20.21 26.77
N GLY A 527 16.96 -20.37 26.40
CA GLY A 527 17.83 -21.42 26.93
C GLY A 527 17.63 -22.77 26.22
N LYS A 528 18.73 -23.53 26.12
CA LYS A 528 18.83 -24.75 25.29
C LYS A 528 17.72 -25.77 25.57
N ASP A 529 17.47 -26.12 26.82
CA ASP A 529 16.53 -27.20 27.16
C ASP A 529 15.10 -26.84 26.78
N LYS A 530 14.68 -25.62 27.11
CA LYS A 530 13.33 -25.12 26.80
C LYS A 530 13.14 -24.94 25.30
N ALA A 531 14.12 -24.32 24.63
CA ALA A 531 14.09 -24.13 23.19
C ALA A 531 14.06 -25.45 22.43
N ASN A 532 14.86 -26.45 22.82
CA ASN A 532 14.86 -27.76 22.17
C ASN A 532 13.51 -28.46 22.31
N LYS A 533 12.83 -28.31 23.45
CA LYS A 533 11.46 -28.79 23.64
C LYS A 533 10.49 -28.11 22.67
N VAL A 534 10.47 -26.76 22.64
CA VAL A 534 9.61 -25.98 21.74
C VAL A 534 9.85 -26.33 20.28
N ILE A 535 11.12 -26.40 19.85
CA ILE A 535 11.51 -26.70 18.47
C ILE A 535 11.09 -28.13 18.08
N LYS A 536 11.39 -29.13 18.92
CA LYS A 536 11.12 -30.53 18.63
C LYS A 536 9.62 -30.82 18.57
N GLU A 537 8.86 -30.34 19.55
CA GLU A 537 7.43 -30.65 19.67
C GLU A 537 6.57 -29.95 18.62
N ASN A 538 7.04 -28.82 18.08
CA ASN A 538 6.36 -28.06 17.03
C ASN A 538 7.02 -28.21 15.65
N ASN A 539 8.00 -29.13 15.55
CA ASN A 539 8.74 -29.44 14.33
C ASN A 539 9.20 -28.17 13.59
N ILE A 540 9.80 -27.25 14.35
CA ILE A 540 10.26 -25.95 13.85
C ILE A 540 11.54 -26.16 13.05
N THR A 541 11.59 -25.66 11.82
CA THR A 541 12.78 -25.73 10.97
C THR A 541 13.11 -24.37 10.36
N ASP A 542 14.40 -24.03 10.33
CA ASP A 542 14.86 -22.82 9.65
C ASP A 542 14.58 -22.87 8.15
N VAL A 543 14.15 -21.74 7.59
CA VAL A 543 13.87 -21.57 6.17
C VAL A 543 15.05 -20.88 5.53
N LYS A 544 15.49 -21.40 4.39
CA LYS A 544 16.57 -20.78 3.61
C LYS A 544 16.09 -19.58 2.81
#